data_AF-A0A4V2VLG1-F1
#
_entry.id   AF-A0A4V2VLG1-F1
#
_cell.length_a   1.000
_cell.length_b   1.000
_cell.length_c   1.000
_cell.angle_alpha   90.00
_cell.angle_beta   90.00
_cell.angle_gamma   90.00
#
_symmetry.space_group_name_H-M   'P 1'
#
loop_
_entity.id
_entity.type
_entity.pdbx_description
1 polymer ?
#
loop_
_entity_poly.entity_id
_entity_poly.type
_entity_poly.pdbx_seq_one_letter_code
_entity_poly.pdbx_strand_id
1 'polypeptide(L)'
;MLKEGKYAAWFRTAQAQGTGIVHVAQGRISGSDSFFTYGGSYQFHDDQRFTAVLTTRRHADGPPTVFGLDEVEVELSGVYTGAMATCSGTARQAPDVKFEVTLIYSQEDPPAADARSAVVKLKSDKLPKGLDGRSRPRRPFTAGSPK
;
A
#
# COMPACT_ATOMS: atom_id res chain seq x y z
N MET A 1 16.94 -18.34 -0.52
CA MET A 1 16.18 -17.50 -1.45
C MET A 1 14.98 -16.88 -0.75
N LEU A 2 14.67 -15.60 -1.02
CA LEU A 2 13.41 -14.98 -0.57
C LEU A 2 12.24 -15.74 -1.22
N LYS A 3 11.22 -16.07 -0.43
CA LYS A 3 10.05 -16.80 -0.95
C LYS A 3 9.25 -15.91 -1.91
N GLU A 4 8.68 -16.52 -2.94
CA GLU A 4 7.68 -15.81 -3.72
C GLU A 4 6.36 -15.75 -2.93
N GLY A 5 5.63 -14.66 -3.10
CA GLY A 5 4.32 -14.44 -2.49
C GLY A 5 4.17 -13.06 -1.86
N LYS A 6 3.23 -12.97 -0.93
CA LYS A 6 2.79 -11.71 -0.32
C LYS A 6 3.60 -11.41 0.93
N TYR A 7 3.92 -10.14 1.09
CA TYR A 7 4.70 -9.58 2.18
C TYR A 7 3.98 -8.37 2.76
N ALA A 8 3.94 -8.28 4.08
CA ALA A 8 3.70 -7.03 4.76
C ALA A 8 5.00 -6.22 4.73
N ALA A 9 4.92 -4.97 4.29
CA ALA A 9 6.04 -4.04 4.27
C ALA A 9 5.85 -3.00 5.37
N TRP A 10 6.86 -2.84 6.22
CA TRP A 10 7.01 -1.69 7.09
C TRP A 10 8.22 -0.90 6.62
N PHE A 11 8.05 0.40 6.41
CA PHE A 11 9.11 1.23 5.85
C PHE A 11 9.18 2.59 6.52
N ARG A 12 10.38 3.18 6.51
CA ARG A 12 10.64 4.47 7.14
C ARG A 12 11.75 5.26 6.47
N THR A 13 11.71 6.55 6.69
CA THR A 13 12.79 7.52 6.51
C THR A 13 13.04 8.20 7.85
N ALA A 14 13.97 9.16 7.92
CA ALA A 14 14.18 9.97 9.12
C ALA A 14 12.96 10.84 9.48
N GLN A 15 12.08 11.13 8.50
CA GLN A 15 10.97 12.08 8.65
C GLN A 15 9.61 11.41 8.74
N ALA A 16 9.45 10.21 8.17
CA ALA A 16 8.15 9.55 8.06
C ALA A 16 8.27 8.02 8.08
N GLN A 17 7.15 7.35 8.32
CA GLN A 17 7.04 5.90 8.23
C GLN A 17 5.69 5.51 7.65
N GLY A 18 5.60 4.30 7.11
CA GLY A 18 4.38 3.76 6.53
C GLY A 18 4.37 2.24 6.49
N THR A 19 3.24 1.71 6.06
CA THR A 19 3.03 0.29 5.83
C THR A 19 2.39 0.06 4.47
N GLY A 20 2.63 -1.11 3.91
CA GLY A 20 2.07 -1.50 2.63
C GLY A 20 2.07 -3.01 2.45
N ILE A 21 1.54 -3.44 1.32
CA ILE A 21 1.59 -4.82 0.88
C ILE A 21 2.48 -4.89 -0.35
N VAL A 22 3.37 -5.87 -0.36
CA VAL A 22 4.28 -6.16 -1.47
C VAL A 22 4.09 -7.61 -1.90
N HIS A 23 4.05 -7.83 -3.19
CA HIS A 23 4.05 -9.14 -3.83
C HIS A 23 5.36 -9.30 -4.59
N VAL A 24 6.05 -10.40 -4.30
CA VAL A 24 7.36 -10.73 -4.87
C VAL A 24 7.18 -12.01 -5.68
N ALA A 25 7.39 -11.95 -6.99
CA ALA A 25 7.31 -13.13 -7.84
C ALA A 25 8.12 -12.92 -9.13
N GLN A 26 8.84 -13.95 -9.57
CA GLN A 26 9.48 -14.01 -10.89
C GLN A 26 10.40 -12.80 -11.18
N GLY A 27 11.17 -12.35 -10.18
CA GLY A 27 12.06 -11.20 -10.33
C GLY A 27 11.35 -9.84 -10.36
N ARG A 28 10.03 -9.80 -10.11
CA ARG A 28 9.23 -8.59 -10.08
C ARG A 28 8.69 -8.29 -8.69
N ILE A 29 8.54 -6.99 -8.43
CA ILE A 29 7.90 -6.44 -7.25
C ILE A 29 6.63 -5.73 -7.71
N SER A 30 5.52 -6.02 -7.07
CA SER A 30 4.29 -5.22 -7.18
C SER A 30 3.70 -5.00 -5.80
N GLY A 31 2.83 -4.02 -5.63
CA GLY A 31 2.22 -3.79 -4.32
C GLY A 31 1.46 -2.48 -4.26
N SER A 32 0.95 -2.17 -3.08
CA SER A 32 0.34 -0.88 -2.81
C SER A 32 0.25 -0.58 -1.33
N ASP A 33 0.02 0.69 -1.02
CA ASP A 33 -0.56 1.15 0.23
C ASP A 33 -1.88 1.89 -0.05
N SER A 34 -2.32 2.71 0.91
CA SER A 34 -3.54 3.51 0.81
C SER A 34 -3.54 4.53 -0.34
N PHE A 35 -2.38 5.02 -0.79
CA PHE A 35 -2.27 6.14 -1.72
C PHE A 35 -1.43 5.86 -2.97
N PHE A 36 -0.50 4.91 -2.88
CA PHE A 36 0.49 4.58 -3.89
C PHE A 36 0.45 3.12 -4.27
N THR A 37 0.71 2.87 -5.55
CA THR A 37 1.06 1.56 -6.08
C THR A 37 2.57 1.47 -6.21
N TYR A 38 3.08 0.27 -6.01
CA TYR A 38 4.48 -0.08 -6.09
C TYR A 38 4.70 -1.00 -7.29
N GLY A 39 5.75 -0.73 -8.05
CA GLY A 39 6.20 -1.58 -9.15
C GLY A 39 7.72 -1.65 -9.16
N GLY A 40 8.29 -2.75 -9.64
CA GLY A 40 9.74 -2.87 -9.62
C GLY A 40 10.26 -4.24 -10.01
N SER A 41 11.57 -4.41 -9.84
CA SER A 41 12.29 -5.66 -10.06
C SER A 41 13.28 -5.92 -8.93
N TYR A 42 13.65 -7.18 -8.75
CA TYR A 42 14.70 -7.59 -7.82
C TYR A 42 15.61 -8.63 -8.45
N GLN A 43 16.85 -8.66 -8.00
CA GLN A 43 17.87 -9.61 -8.42
C GLN A 43 18.65 -10.09 -7.20
N PHE A 44 18.89 -11.39 -7.12
CA PHE A 44 19.79 -11.98 -6.12
C PHE A 44 21.22 -11.95 -6.64
N HIS A 45 22.15 -11.58 -5.77
CA HIS A 45 23.59 -11.62 -6.08
C HIS A 45 24.25 -12.85 -5.46
N ASP A 46 23.90 -13.13 -4.20
CA ASP A 46 24.44 -14.24 -3.41
C ASP A 46 23.29 -14.96 -2.67
N ASP A 47 23.63 -15.97 -1.87
CA ASP A 47 22.71 -16.74 -1.05
C ASP A 47 21.95 -15.94 0.01
N GLN A 48 22.32 -14.69 0.29
CA GLN A 48 21.64 -13.84 1.29
C GLN A 48 21.42 -12.39 0.86
N ARG A 49 21.99 -11.96 -0.27
CA ARG A 49 21.97 -10.55 -0.70
C ARG A 49 21.15 -10.37 -1.97
N PHE A 50 20.41 -9.26 -2.01
CA PHE A 50 19.63 -8.87 -3.19
C PHE A 50 19.68 -7.37 -3.40
N THR A 51 19.46 -6.95 -4.65
CA THR A 51 19.15 -5.58 -5.00
C THR A 51 17.75 -5.50 -5.59
N ALA A 52 17.11 -4.35 -5.44
CA ALA A 52 15.81 -4.09 -6.04
C ALA A 52 15.71 -2.64 -6.52
N VAL A 53 14.89 -2.44 -7.54
CA VAL A 53 14.46 -1.12 -8.00
C VAL A 53 12.97 -1.03 -7.77
N LEU A 54 12.53 0.02 -7.08
CA LEU A 54 11.14 0.24 -6.72
C LEU A 54 10.67 1.59 -7.24
N THR A 55 9.58 1.61 -7.98
CA THR A 55 8.89 2.82 -8.44
C THR A 55 7.56 2.97 -7.73
N THR A 56 7.19 4.22 -7.40
CA THR A 56 5.89 4.56 -6.82
C THR A 56 5.03 5.30 -7.84
N ARG A 57 3.72 5.05 -7.80
CA ARG A 57 2.73 5.82 -8.57
C ARG A 57 1.47 6.06 -7.75
N ARG A 58 1.03 7.32 -7.67
CA ARG A 58 -0.19 7.69 -6.94
C ARG A 58 -1.43 7.10 -7.61
N HIS A 59 -2.33 6.52 -6.82
CA HIS A 59 -3.65 6.08 -7.25
C HIS A 59 -4.81 6.71 -6.47
N ALA A 60 -4.52 7.31 -5.31
CA ALA A 60 -5.51 8.03 -4.51
C ALA A 60 -4.94 9.32 -3.90
N ASP A 61 -5.83 10.28 -3.63
CA ASP A 61 -5.50 11.53 -2.95
C ASP A 61 -5.10 11.27 -1.49
N GLY A 62 -4.08 11.97 -1.01
CA GLY A 62 -3.58 11.84 0.35
C GLY A 62 -2.21 12.48 0.53
N PRO A 63 -1.53 12.24 1.67
CA PRO A 63 -0.17 12.69 1.90
C PRO A 63 0.80 12.22 0.78
N PRO A 64 1.93 12.90 0.58
CA PRO A 64 3.00 12.42 -0.30
C PRO A 64 3.62 11.13 0.25
N THR A 65 4.51 10.50 -0.52
CA THR A 65 5.29 9.36 -0.02
C THR A 65 6.18 9.78 1.17
N VAL A 66 6.82 8.81 1.83
CA VAL A 66 7.79 9.06 2.90
C VAL A 66 9.04 9.85 2.45
N PHE A 67 9.21 10.07 1.15
CA PHE A 67 10.23 10.94 0.56
C PHE A 67 9.76 12.38 0.31
N GLY A 68 8.47 12.68 0.52
CA GLY A 68 7.87 13.99 0.22
C GLY A 68 7.52 14.21 -1.26
N LEU A 69 7.75 13.22 -2.12
CA LEU A 69 7.47 13.24 -3.56
C LEU A 69 6.55 12.08 -3.95
N ASP A 70 5.70 12.25 -4.95
CA ASP A 70 4.71 11.22 -5.31
C ASP A 70 5.31 10.07 -6.12
N GLU A 71 6.01 10.41 -7.21
CA GLU A 71 6.64 9.44 -8.09
C GLU A 71 8.14 9.44 -7.84
N VAL A 72 8.63 8.36 -7.23
CA VAL A 72 10.05 8.16 -6.95
C VAL A 72 10.52 6.83 -7.50
N GLU A 73 11.82 6.76 -7.81
CA GLU A 73 12.52 5.53 -8.12
C GLU A 73 13.57 5.30 -7.04
N VAL A 74 13.45 4.19 -6.32
CA VAL A 74 14.26 3.83 -5.17
C VAL A 74 15.14 2.64 -5.52
N GLU A 75 16.44 2.82 -5.35
CA GLU A 75 17.41 1.73 -5.46
C GLU A 75 17.67 1.15 -4.08
N LEU A 76 17.43 -0.15 -3.94
CA LEU A 76 17.47 -0.87 -2.67
C LEU A 76 18.55 -1.94 -2.72
N SER A 77 19.27 -2.08 -1.61
CA SER A 77 20.14 -3.22 -1.33
C SER A 77 19.74 -3.82 0.01
N GLY A 78 19.69 -5.15 0.08
CA GLY A 78 19.18 -5.81 1.26
C GLY A 78 19.68 -7.22 1.46
N VAL A 79 19.30 -7.75 2.62
CA VAL A 79 19.51 -9.13 3.02
C VAL A 79 18.19 -9.77 3.36
N TYR A 80 18.10 -11.09 3.23
CA TYR A 80 16.94 -11.85 3.66
C TYR A 80 17.32 -12.98 4.62
N THR A 81 16.44 -13.21 5.59
CA THR A 81 16.62 -14.21 6.64
C THR A 81 15.29 -14.92 6.87
N GLY A 82 15.20 -16.17 6.41
CA GLY A 82 14.00 -16.99 6.56
C GLY A 82 12.76 -16.35 5.92
N ALA A 83 11.80 -15.94 6.77
CA ALA A 83 10.54 -15.32 6.35
C ALA A 83 10.59 -13.78 6.27
N MET A 84 11.74 -13.16 6.55
CA MET A 84 11.89 -11.72 6.57
C MET A 84 12.97 -11.25 5.59
N ALA A 85 12.82 -10.03 5.09
CA ALA A 85 13.89 -9.34 4.37
C ALA A 85 14.01 -7.91 4.87
N THR A 86 15.23 -7.42 4.95
CA THR A 86 15.52 -6.01 5.27
C THR A 86 16.33 -5.41 4.14
N CYS A 87 15.89 -4.27 3.64
CA CYS A 87 16.62 -3.52 2.63
C CYS A 87 16.63 -2.04 2.96
N SER A 88 17.64 -1.36 2.43
CA SER A 88 17.76 0.08 2.54
C SER A 88 18.30 0.67 1.25
N GLY A 89 18.05 1.95 1.06
CA GLY A 89 18.36 2.61 -0.19
C GLY A 89 18.02 4.09 -0.16
N THR A 90 18.04 4.68 -1.35
CA THR A 90 17.71 6.09 -1.56
C THR A 90 16.88 6.23 -2.83
N ALA A 91 16.04 7.26 -2.85
CA ALA A 91 15.33 7.63 -4.07
C ALA A 91 16.23 8.47 -4.96
N ARG A 92 16.21 8.26 -6.28
CA ARG A 92 16.93 9.12 -7.25
C ARG A 92 16.55 10.59 -7.11
N GLN A 93 15.29 10.85 -6.77
CA GLN A 93 14.72 12.19 -6.61
C GLN A 93 14.98 12.79 -5.22
N ALA A 94 15.39 11.98 -4.25
CA ALA A 94 15.72 12.40 -2.88
C ALA A 94 16.94 11.62 -2.37
N PRO A 95 18.14 11.84 -2.93
CA PRO A 95 19.33 11.06 -2.62
C PRO A 95 19.81 11.22 -1.17
N ASP A 96 19.49 12.34 -0.53
CA ASP A 96 19.85 12.63 0.86
C ASP A 96 18.91 11.94 1.88
N VAL A 97 17.84 11.29 1.41
CA VAL A 97 16.83 10.65 2.25
C VAL A 97 17.05 9.14 2.27
N LYS A 98 17.64 8.65 3.37
CA LYS A 98 17.75 7.21 3.61
C LYS A 98 16.37 6.59 3.83
N PHE A 99 16.10 5.54 3.08
CA PHE A 99 14.90 4.73 3.18
C PHE A 99 15.24 3.32 3.65
N GLU A 100 14.46 2.79 4.57
CA GLU A 100 14.62 1.47 5.15
C GLU A 100 13.29 0.72 5.10
N VAL A 101 13.34 -0.56 4.74
CA VAL A 101 12.16 -1.43 4.63
C VAL A 101 12.43 -2.77 5.30
N THR A 102 11.44 -3.24 6.04
CA THR A 102 11.34 -4.59 6.55
C THR A 102 10.14 -5.26 5.89
N LEU A 103 10.40 -6.35 5.16
CA LEU A 103 9.39 -7.22 4.57
C LEU A 103 9.20 -8.44 5.47
N ILE A 104 7.94 -8.78 5.72
CA ILE A 104 7.53 -9.93 6.55
C ILE A 104 6.62 -10.81 5.70
N TYR A 105 7.04 -12.04 5.41
CA TYR A 105 6.28 -12.98 4.59
C TYR A 105 4.92 -13.25 5.24
N SER A 106 3.86 -12.98 4.50
CA SER A 106 2.50 -13.26 4.90
C SER A 106 2.16 -14.67 4.45
N GLN A 107 2.05 -15.61 5.38
CA GLN A 107 1.44 -16.90 5.06
C GLN A 107 -0.04 -16.64 4.83
N GLU A 108 -0.54 -17.00 3.65
CA GLU A 108 -1.97 -17.24 3.48
C GLU A 108 -2.27 -18.51 4.27
N ASP A 109 -2.93 -18.34 5.42
CA ASP A 109 -3.67 -19.47 5.99
C ASP A 109 -4.60 -19.97 4.88
N PRO A 110 -4.67 -21.31 4.64
CA PRO A 110 -5.67 -21.82 3.73
C PRO A 110 -7.01 -21.22 4.16
N PRO A 111 -7.82 -20.69 3.21
CA PRO A 111 -9.11 -20.12 3.57
C PRO A 111 -9.80 -21.17 4.43
N ALA A 112 -10.08 -20.82 5.69
CA ALA A 112 -10.67 -21.77 6.62
C ALA A 112 -11.87 -22.40 5.89
N ALA A 113 -11.76 -23.67 5.55
CA ALA A 113 -12.85 -24.40 4.97
C ALA A 113 -14.00 -24.24 5.96
N ASP A 114 -15.09 -23.60 5.51
CA ASP A 114 -16.27 -23.23 6.29
C ASP A 114 -16.29 -21.92 7.11
N ALA A 115 -15.52 -20.90 6.76
CA ALA A 115 -16.05 -19.54 6.94
C ALA A 115 -17.04 -19.24 5.80
N ARG A 116 -18.22 -19.88 5.81
CA ARG A 116 -19.39 -19.32 5.13
C ARG A 116 -19.50 -17.90 5.70
N SER A 117 -19.07 -16.89 4.94
CA SER A 117 -19.45 -15.51 5.22
C SER A 117 -20.96 -15.58 5.33
N ALA A 118 -21.47 -15.49 6.55
CA ALA A 118 -22.91 -15.54 6.75
C ALA A 118 -23.41 -14.38 5.92
N VAL A 119 -24.07 -14.67 4.81
CA VAL A 119 -24.87 -13.68 4.11
C VAL A 119 -25.98 -13.37 5.10
N VAL A 120 -25.69 -12.44 6.01
CA VAL A 120 -26.67 -11.91 6.94
C VAL A 120 -27.64 -11.21 6.01
N LYS A 121 -28.82 -11.80 5.82
CA LYS A 121 -29.92 -11.11 5.17
C LYS A 121 -30.15 -9.83 5.96
N LEU A 122 -29.77 -8.70 5.38
CA LEU A 122 -30.01 -7.38 5.94
C LEU A 122 -31.50 -7.29 6.23
N LYS A 123 -31.86 -7.20 7.50
CA LYS A 123 -33.24 -6.98 7.93
C LYS A 123 -33.58 -5.52 7.65
N SER A 124 -33.89 -5.22 6.39
CA SER A 124 -34.17 -3.85 5.92
C SER A 124 -35.36 -3.21 6.66
N ASP A 125 -36.22 -4.03 7.26
CA ASP A 125 -37.33 -3.68 8.15
C ASP A 125 -36.89 -3.19 9.53
N LYS A 126 -35.69 -3.57 9.98
CA LYS A 126 -35.08 -3.14 11.25
C LYS A 126 -34.02 -2.04 11.09
N LEU A 127 -33.75 -1.60 9.87
CA LEU A 127 -32.95 -0.40 9.65
C LEU A 127 -33.68 0.81 10.24
N PRO A 128 -32.97 1.73 10.90
CA PRO A 128 -33.56 2.98 11.34
C PRO A 128 -34.19 3.69 10.14
N LYS A 129 -35.52 3.79 10.13
CA LYS A 129 -36.24 4.52 9.09
C LYS A 129 -36.20 6.00 9.45
N GLY A 130 -35.18 6.67 8.94
CA GLY A 130 -35.04 8.10 9.03
C GLY A 130 -33.89 8.52 8.12
N LEU A 131 -34.11 9.57 7.33
CA LEU A 131 -32.99 10.32 6.78
C LEU A 131 -32.18 10.79 8.00
N ASP A 132 -30.91 10.41 8.09
CA ASP A 132 -29.98 11.09 9.00
C ASP A 132 -30.23 12.59 8.84
N GLY A 133 -30.39 13.33 9.95
CA GLY A 133 -30.66 14.78 9.94
C GLY A 133 -29.60 15.63 9.21
N ARG A 134 -28.58 14.99 8.62
CA ARG A 134 -27.63 15.54 7.65
C ARG A 134 -28.21 15.70 6.24
N SER A 135 -29.37 15.12 5.95
CA SER A 135 -30.12 15.36 4.71
C SER A 135 -30.82 16.72 4.78
N ARG A 136 -30.05 17.81 4.73
CA ARG A 136 -30.64 19.13 4.49
C ARG A 136 -31.27 19.10 3.09
N PRO A 137 -32.55 19.46 2.92
CA PRO A 137 -33.09 19.66 1.58
C PRO A 137 -32.22 20.72 0.89
N ARG A 138 -31.75 20.42 -0.33
CA ARG A 138 -31.12 21.44 -1.18
C ARG A 138 -32.13 22.58 -1.31
N ARG A 139 -31.78 23.77 -0.83
CA ARG A 139 -32.59 24.96 -1.09
C ARG A 139 -32.72 25.08 -2.62
N PRO A 140 -33.93 25.26 -3.17
CA PRO A 140 -34.06 25.53 -4.59
C PRO A 140 -33.28 26.80 -4.92
N PHE A 141 -32.43 26.73 -5.95
CA PHE A 141 -31.78 27.89 -6.51
C PHE A 141 -32.86 28.81 -7.08
N THR A 142 -33.06 29.98 -6.48
CA THR A 142 -33.84 31.05 -7.11
C THR A 142 -32.97 31.63 -8.23
N ALA A 143 -33.29 31.31 -9.48
CA ALA A 143 -32.74 32.01 -10.63
C ALA A 143 -33.16 33.50 -10.52
N GLY A 144 -32.18 34.40 -10.43
CA GLY A 144 -32.43 35.82 -10.46
C GLY A 144 -33.07 36.21 -11.80
N SER A 145 -34.14 37.00 -11.75
CA SER A 145 -34.80 37.53 -12.94
C SER A 145 -33.81 38.39 -13.73
N PRO A 146 -33.69 38.22 -15.07
CA PRO A 146 -32.97 39.16 -15.89
C PRO A 146 -33.75 40.48 -16.01
N LYS A 147 -33.01 41.57 -16.20
CA LYS A 147 -33.51 42.92 -16.49
C LYS A 147 -34.26 42.97 -17.82
#